data_AF-A0AA91Z7T9-F1
#
_entry.id   AF-A0AA91Z7T9-F1
#
_cell.length_a   1.000
_cell.length_b   1.000
_cell.length_c   1.000
_cell.angle_alpha   90.00
_cell.angle_beta   90.00
_cell.angle_gamma   90.00
#
_symmetry.space_group_name_H-M   'P 1'
#
loop_
_entity.id
_entity.type
_entity.pdbx_description
1 polymer ?
#
loop_
_entity_poly.entity_id
_entity_poly.type
_entity_poly.pdbx_seq_one_letter_code
_entity_poly.pdbx_strand_id
1 'polypeptide(L)' 'MSESVRTIVKCQDPGDDTGDVIVELPPDVLAGMDVCLGDSLNIELIDGAIVLRPLRHAETKS' A
#
# COMPACT_ATOMS: atom_id res chain seq x y z
N MET A 1 -19.10 1.91 -6.50
CA MET A 1 -18.03 2.74 -5.92
C MET A 1 -17.33 1.87 -4.90
N SER A 2 -16.04 1.59 -5.08
CA SER A 2 -15.24 0.96 -4.02
C SER A 2 -14.92 2.04 -2.99
N GLU A 3 -15.38 1.87 -1.76
CA GLU A 3 -15.04 2.78 -0.68
C GLU A 3 -13.52 2.76 -0.48
N SER A 4 -12.91 3.94 -0.40
CA SER A 4 -11.48 4.06 -0.16
C SER A 4 -11.24 3.92 1.34
N VAL A 5 -10.58 2.84 1.77
CA VAL A 5 -10.16 2.68 3.16
C VAL A 5 -9.03 3.67 3.43
N ARG A 6 -9.24 4.59 4.38
CA ARG A 6 -8.24 5.56 4.81
C ARG A 6 -7.82 5.26 6.24
N THR A 7 -6.53 5.19 6.48
CA THR A 7 -5.96 5.02 7.82
C THR A 7 -4.81 5.99 8.06
N ILE A 8 -4.45 6.17 9.32
CA ILE A 8 -3.24 6.89 9.74
C ILE A 8 -2.37 5.88 10.49
N VAL A 9 -1.13 5.78 10.06
CA VAL A 9 -0.14 4.84 10.60
C VAL A 9 1.09 5.61 11.05
N LYS A 10 1.81 5.05 12.02
CA LYS A 10 3.08 5.62 12.47
C LYS A 10 4.19 5.02 11.62
N CYS A 11 4.93 5.87 10.91
CA CYS A 11 6.15 5.44 10.23
C CYS A 11 7.20 5.00 11.27
N GLN A 12 7.85 3.88 10.98
CA GLN A 12 8.96 3.37 11.78
C GLN A 12 10.27 3.67 11.07
N ASP A 13 11.26 4.05 11.85
CA ASP A 13 12.64 4.17 11.40
C ASP A 13 13.25 2.76 11.32
N PRO A 14 13.69 2.31 10.13
CA PRO A 14 14.36 1.02 9.98
C PRO A 14 15.71 0.94 10.70
N GLY A 15 16.31 2.09 11.07
CA GLY A 15 17.54 2.15 11.86
C GLY A 15 18.80 1.76 11.08
N ASP A 16 18.76 1.87 9.75
CA ASP A 16 19.87 1.55 8.85
C ASP A 16 20.56 2.80 8.26
N ASP A 17 20.14 3.99 8.69
CA ASP A 17 20.60 5.29 8.21
C ASP A 17 20.44 5.52 6.69
N THR A 18 19.60 4.75 6.00
CA THR A 18 19.40 4.91 4.54
C THR A 18 18.32 5.94 4.19
N GLY A 19 17.52 6.35 5.17
CA GLY A 19 16.48 7.37 5.04
C GLY A 19 15.16 6.84 4.47
N ASP A 20 14.97 5.52 4.44
CA ASP A 20 13.69 4.87 4.19
C ASP A 20 12.83 4.81 5.45
N VAL A 21 11.59 4.35 5.29
CA VAL A 21 10.63 4.21 6.39
C VAL A 21 9.85 2.92 6.24
N ILE A 22 9.61 2.25 7.35
CA ILE A 22 8.73 1.09 7.40
C ILE A 22 7.32 1.57 7.76
N VAL A 23 6.35 1.16 6.95
CA VAL A 23 4.93 1.44 7.17
C VAL A 23 4.20 0.13 7.33
N GLU A 24 3.73 -0.15 8.55
CA GLU A 24 2.88 -1.31 8.81
C GLU A 24 1.46 -1.03 8.31
N LEU A 25 0.96 -1.88 7.42
CA LEU A 25 -0.42 -1.82 6.94
C LEU A 25 -1.31 -2.70 7.83
N PRO A 26 -2.35 -2.13 8.45
CA PRO A 26 -3.29 -2.90 9.26
C PRO A 26 -3.97 -4.03 8.46
N PRO A 27 -4.27 -5.20 9.08
CA PRO A 27 -4.88 -6.33 8.38
C PRO A 27 -6.23 -6.01 7.71
N ASP A 28 -7.02 -5.12 8.31
CA ASP A 28 -8.30 -4.65 7.77
C ASP A 28 -8.11 -3.79 6.50
N VAL A 29 -7.01 -3.04 6.40
CA VAL A 29 -6.66 -2.29 5.18
C VAL A 29 -6.29 -3.26 4.06
N LEU A 30 -5.47 -4.27 4.35
CA LEU A 30 -5.11 -5.31 3.37
C LEU A 30 -6.35 -6.08 2.89
N ALA A 31 -7.24 -6.47 3.81
CA ALA A 31 -8.49 -7.13 3.48
C ALA A 31 -9.43 -6.25 2.65
N GLY A 32 -9.52 -4.94 2.97
CA GLY A 32 -10.31 -3.98 2.20
C GLY A 32 -9.76 -3.71 0.79
N MET A 33 -8.46 -3.91 0.58
CA MET A 33 -7.81 -3.79 -0.71
C MET A 33 -7.81 -5.09 -1.54
N ASP A 34 -8.18 -6.22 -0.93
CA ASP A 34 -8.14 -7.56 -1.53
C ASP A 34 -6.73 -7.91 -2.06
N VAL A 35 -5.72 -7.74 -1.19
CA VAL A 35 -4.31 -8.01 -1.52
C VAL A 35 -3.67 -8.98 -0.54
N CYS A 36 -2.80 -9.83 -1.07
CA CYS A 36 -2.03 -10.83 -0.34
C CYS A 36 -0.52 -10.57 -0.47
N LEU A 37 0.27 -11.28 0.35
CA LEU A 37 1.73 -11.26 0.21
C LEU A 37 2.14 -11.71 -1.19
N GLY A 38 2.98 -10.91 -1.85
CA GLY A 38 3.44 -11.14 -3.22
C GLY A 38 2.70 -10.32 -4.28
N ASP A 39 1.58 -9.69 -3.93
CA ASP A 39 0.90 -8.76 -4.83
C ASP A 39 1.68 -7.44 -4.97
N SER A 40 1.60 -6.85 -6.16
CA SER A 40 2.20 -5.55 -6.44
C SER A 40 1.21 -4.42 -6.16
N LEU A 41 1.69 -3.35 -5.55
CA LEU A 41 0.93 -2.11 -5.32
C LEU A 41 1.61 -0.95 -6.06
N ASN A 42 0.81 -0.07 -6.64
CA ASN A 42 1.28 1.25 -7.01
C ASN A 42 1.24 2.19 -5.79
N ILE A 43 2.24 3.06 -5.69
CA ILE A 43 2.37 4.05 -4.63
C ILE A 43 2.36 5.44 -5.27
N GLU A 44 1.42 6.28 -4.85
CA GLU A 44 1.24 7.64 -5.34
C GLU A 44 1.15 8.62 -4.17
N LEU A 45 1.68 9.84 -4.34
CA LEU A 45 1.42 10.96 -3.41
C LEU A 45 0.33 11.85 -4.02
N ILE A 46 -0.84 11.87 -3.41
CA ILE A 46 -1.98 12.68 -3.86
C ILE A 46 -2.46 13.53 -2.69
N ASP A 47 -2.50 14.86 -2.88
CA ASP A 47 -2.98 15.82 -1.88
C ASP A 47 -2.33 15.65 -0.49
N GLY A 48 -1.04 15.33 -0.46
CA GLY A 48 -0.27 15.10 0.76
C GLY A 48 -0.53 13.76 1.46
N ALA A 49 -1.31 12.87 0.85
CA ALA A 49 -1.54 11.51 1.33
C ALA A 49 -0.85 10.47 0.42
N ILE A 50 -0.30 9.43 1.03
CA ILE A 50 0.16 8.24 0.30
C ILE A 50 -1.07 7.42 -0.07
N VAL A 51 -1.24 7.16 -1.36
CA VAL A 51 -2.33 6.37 -1.93
C VAL A 51 -1.74 5.07 -2.47
N LEU A 52 -2.29 3.96 -2.00
CA LEU A 52 -1.92 2.62 -2.45
C LEU A 52 -3.01 2.09 -3.39
N ARG A 53 -2.60 1.56 -4.55
CA ARG A 53 -3.52 0.95 -5.51
C ARG A 53 -3.04 -0.45 -5.89
N PRO A 54 -3.87 -1.50 -5.77
CA PRO A 54 -3.50 -2.83 -6.25
C PRO A 54 -3.22 -2.82 -7.76
N LEU A 55 -2.06 -3.33 -8.16
CA LEU A 55 -1.74 -3.57 -9.56
C LEU A 55 -2.31 -4.93 -9.97
N ARG A 56 -3.50 -4.90 -10.54
CA ARG A 56 -4.06 -6.09 -11.18
C ARG A 56 -3.43 -6.22 -12.55
N HIS A 57 -2.46 -7.13 -12.70
CA HIS A 57 -2.05 -7.56 -14.03
C HIS A 57 -3.30 -8.14 -14.69
N ALA A 58 -3.87 -7.43 -15.66
CA ALA A 58 -4.73 -8.08 -16.64
C ALA A 58 -3.86 -9.16 -17.27
N GLU A 59 -4.20 -10.42 -17.07
CA GLU A 59 -3.47 -11.53 -17.68
C GLU A 59 -3.35 -11.26 -19.18
N THR A 60 -2.18 -10.83 -19.64
CA THR A 60 -1.84 -10.92 -21.06
C THR A 60 -1.57 -12.38 -21.32
N LYS A 61 -2.64 -13.14 -21.53
CA LYS A 61 -2.61 -14.50 -22.04
C LYS A 61 -1.76 -14.49 -23.33
N SER A 62 -0.54 -15.03 -23.25
CA SER A 62 0.22 -15.43 -24.44
C SER A 62 -0.23 -16.82 -24.90
#